data_AF-A0A953T8K2-F1
#
_entry.id   AF-A0A953T8K2-F1
#
_cell.length_a   1.000
_cell.length_b   1.000
_cell.length_c   1.000
_cell.angle_alpha   90.00
_cell.angle_beta   90.00
_cell.angle_gamma   90.00
#
_symmetry.space_group_name_H-M   'P 1'
#
loop_
_entity.id
_entity.type
_entity.pdbx_description
1 polymer ?
#
loop_
_entity_poly.entity_id
_entity_poly.type
_entity_poly.pdbx_seq_one_letter_code
_entity_poly.pdbx_strand_id
1 'polypeptide(L)'
;MNNGISISTSGDNINGVANTGTITTLTNNGTISTSGSDANGIQNYLGTITTLTNNGTISTSGDHAMAIDNSFGAITTLTNSGTISTSGFFADAILTGSNMTALTNGGTISTSSQFSYGIYHFSNTNTITTLINSGTISTIGAGSHGIANNGAISSLSNTGTISATGADAYGIFSSPTSNITTLNNKQGAGNASGALTYAGVLPRNYNIIIASPSTYGQLSITSITSPISTMVFGISDLSTTSSSIVGQTLAGVLQGFGSDLSTYISSGLTFSNGYTYSFTQQGGTGTWDLTITACSICTSGDSGGGGTTISNIARGTSVGLSALGSNPVLAGGTLVLNKGDSSSVSIVITSVGGTIQQPTSGSATLSGVFSGAGGLTFIGTGSTIMSGANTYSGGTTVAGGTLVVAGPSPTG
;
A
#
# COMPACT_ATOMS: atom_id res chain seq x y z
N MET A 1 7.87 -12.74 -23.15
CA MET A 1 6.53 -12.64 -22.55
C MET A 1 5.99 -14.06 -22.39
N ASN A 2 5.49 -14.43 -21.21
CA ASN A 2 4.71 -15.66 -21.03
C ASN A 2 3.21 -15.30 -21.10
N ASN A 3 2.62 -15.45 -22.29
CA ASN A 3 1.25 -15.01 -22.63
C ASN A 3 0.19 -16.04 -22.20
N GLY A 4 0.25 -16.54 -20.96
CA GLY A 4 -0.70 -17.52 -20.43
C GLY A 4 -0.32 -18.99 -20.67
N ILE A 5 0.95 -19.26 -20.99
CA ILE A 5 1.49 -20.62 -21.18
C ILE A 5 2.18 -21.08 -19.89
N SER A 6 2.38 -22.39 -19.71
CA SER A 6 3.19 -22.94 -18.63
C SER A 6 4.63 -23.17 -19.08
N ILE A 7 5.60 -22.55 -18.41
CA ILE A 7 7.02 -22.90 -18.46
C ILE A 7 7.28 -23.84 -17.28
N SER A 8 7.77 -25.05 -17.55
CA SER A 8 8.17 -26.00 -16.51
C SER A 8 9.57 -26.54 -16.78
N THR A 9 10.45 -26.43 -15.78
CA THR A 9 11.81 -26.97 -15.84
C THR A 9 12.09 -27.87 -14.63
N SER A 10 12.94 -28.87 -14.82
CA SER A 10 13.39 -29.76 -13.77
C SER A 10 14.88 -30.08 -13.92
N GLY A 11 15.59 -30.13 -12.81
CA GLY A 11 17.03 -30.35 -12.73
C GLY A 11 17.74 -29.17 -12.06
N ASP A 12 18.90 -29.44 -11.47
CA ASP A 12 19.68 -28.43 -10.76
C ASP A 12 20.20 -27.36 -11.73
N ASN A 13 20.19 -26.10 -11.29
CA ASN A 13 20.62 -24.92 -12.06
C ASN A 13 19.80 -24.66 -13.34
N ILE A 14 18.62 -25.28 -13.49
CA ILE A 14 17.77 -25.10 -14.68
C ILE A 14 16.69 -24.05 -14.41
N ASN A 15 17.00 -22.81 -14.77
CA ASN A 15 16.08 -21.69 -14.61
C ASN A 15 14.90 -21.74 -15.60
N GLY A 16 13.75 -21.20 -15.20
CA GLY A 16 12.58 -21.06 -16.08
C GLY A 16 12.80 -19.99 -17.15
N VAL A 17 13.24 -18.81 -16.73
CA VAL A 17 13.67 -17.72 -17.60
C VAL A 17 15.05 -17.24 -17.14
N ALA A 18 16.04 -17.22 -18.04
CA ALA A 18 17.36 -16.66 -17.78
C ALA A 18 17.59 -15.43 -18.66
N ASN A 19 17.93 -14.30 -18.05
CA ASN A 19 18.27 -13.06 -18.75
C ASN A 19 19.71 -12.65 -18.46
N THR A 20 20.48 -12.42 -19.52
CA THR A 20 21.83 -11.84 -19.50
C THR A 20 21.94 -10.56 -20.35
N GLY A 21 20.83 -10.12 -20.96
CA GLY A 21 20.77 -8.95 -21.84
C GLY A 21 19.81 -7.88 -21.32
N THR A 22 19.33 -7.04 -22.22
CA THR A 22 18.34 -5.99 -21.92
C THR A 22 16.94 -6.42 -22.32
N ILE A 23 16.01 -6.38 -21.38
CA ILE A 23 14.58 -6.60 -21.57
C ILE A 23 13.84 -5.36 -21.12
N THR A 24 13.11 -4.69 -22.01
CA THR A 24 12.27 -3.55 -21.60
C THR A 24 11.09 -4.03 -20.76
N THR A 25 10.41 -5.10 -21.16
CA THR A 25 9.24 -5.62 -20.44
C THR A 25 9.24 -7.14 -20.41
N LEU A 26 9.22 -7.70 -19.20
CA LEU A 26 9.01 -9.12 -18.95
C LEU A 26 7.68 -9.31 -18.22
N THR A 27 6.70 -9.89 -18.91
CA THR A 27 5.38 -10.19 -18.32
C THR A 27 5.17 -11.69 -18.20
N ASN A 28 4.77 -12.14 -17.02
CA ASN A 28 4.25 -13.48 -16.76
C ASN A 28 2.73 -13.43 -16.51
N ASN A 29 1.94 -13.93 -17.45
CA ASN A 29 0.48 -14.12 -17.31
C ASN A 29 0.10 -15.60 -17.11
N GLY A 30 1.07 -16.52 -17.23
CA GLY A 30 0.87 -17.96 -17.10
C GLY A 30 1.56 -18.52 -15.86
N THR A 31 2.06 -19.75 -15.97
CA THR A 31 2.80 -20.41 -14.87
C THR A 31 4.27 -20.53 -15.24
N ILE A 32 5.17 -20.19 -14.33
CA ILE A 32 6.58 -20.56 -14.38
C ILE A 32 6.82 -21.47 -13.18
N SER A 33 7.18 -22.73 -13.41
CA SER A 33 7.41 -23.73 -12.37
C SER A 33 8.77 -24.39 -12.53
N THR A 34 9.62 -24.32 -11.52
CA THR A 34 10.96 -24.92 -11.58
C THR A 34 11.22 -25.83 -10.39
N SER A 35 11.97 -26.91 -10.61
CA SER A 35 12.35 -27.86 -9.56
C SER A 35 13.80 -28.31 -9.70
N GLY A 36 14.55 -28.33 -8.59
CA GLY A 36 15.98 -28.61 -8.56
C GLY A 36 16.73 -27.55 -7.75
N SER A 37 17.90 -27.89 -7.21
CA SER A 37 18.74 -26.92 -6.49
C SER A 37 19.12 -25.77 -7.43
N ASP A 38 19.09 -24.53 -6.92
CA ASP A 38 19.48 -23.33 -7.68
C ASP A 38 18.67 -23.11 -8.97
N ALA A 39 17.51 -23.77 -9.11
CA ALA A 39 16.65 -23.70 -10.29
C ALA A 39 15.66 -22.52 -10.16
N ASN A 40 16.07 -21.32 -10.53
CA ASN A 40 15.27 -20.12 -10.32
C ASN A 40 14.08 -20.01 -11.29
N GLY A 41 12.98 -19.40 -10.84
CA GLY A 41 11.85 -19.09 -11.72
C GLY A 41 12.27 -18.11 -12.83
N ILE A 42 12.73 -16.94 -12.41
CA ILE A 42 13.33 -15.92 -13.28
C ILE A 42 14.70 -15.57 -12.71
N GLN A 43 15.76 -15.81 -13.47
CA GLN A 43 17.11 -15.35 -13.18
C GLN A 43 17.46 -14.15 -14.07
N ASN A 44 17.79 -13.02 -13.46
CA ASN A 44 18.36 -11.86 -14.12
C ASN A 44 19.82 -11.70 -13.69
N TYR A 45 20.75 -12.22 -14.49
CA TYR A 45 22.17 -12.28 -14.17
C TYR A 45 22.95 -11.38 -15.12
N LEU A 46 23.52 -10.28 -14.61
CA LEU A 46 24.18 -9.24 -15.41
C LEU A 46 23.27 -8.58 -16.47
N GLY A 47 21.98 -8.93 -16.48
CA GLY A 47 20.97 -8.38 -17.36
C GLY A 47 20.25 -7.18 -16.76
N THR A 48 19.52 -6.47 -17.62
CA THR A 48 18.66 -5.35 -17.24
C THR A 48 17.21 -5.68 -17.62
N ILE A 49 16.28 -5.47 -16.70
CA ILE A 49 14.85 -5.55 -16.93
C ILE A 49 14.22 -4.24 -16.48
N THR A 50 13.66 -3.44 -17.40
CA THR A 50 13.04 -2.17 -16.99
C THR A 50 11.75 -2.44 -16.20
N THR A 51 10.89 -3.33 -16.69
CA THR A 51 9.64 -3.70 -16.00
C THR A 51 9.44 -5.20 -15.99
N LEU A 52 9.30 -5.77 -14.80
CA LEU A 52 8.87 -7.14 -14.57
C LEU A 52 7.46 -7.14 -13.98
N THR A 53 6.51 -7.81 -14.64
CA THR A 53 5.14 -7.94 -14.17
C THR A 53 4.76 -9.40 -14.03
N ASN A 54 4.36 -9.82 -12.83
CA ASN A 54 3.79 -11.13 -12.57
C ASN A 54 2.28 -11.02 -12.29
N ASN A 55 1.46 -11.42 -13.25
CA ASN A 55 0.01 -11.58 -13.10
C ASN A 55 -0.39 -13.05 -12.87
N GLY A 56 0.46 -13.99 -13.29
CA GLY A 56 0.26 -15.42 -13.13
C GLY A 56 0.99 -16.00 -11.91
N THR A 57 1.51 -17.21 -12.06
CA THR A 57 2.22 -17.92 -10.98
C THR A 57 3.70 -18.07 -11.33
N ILE A 58 4.57 -17.81 -10.36
CA ILE A 58 5.97 -18.24 -10.36
C ILE A 58 6.17 -19.11 -9.13
N SER A 59 6.53 -20.38 -9.31
CA SER A 59 6.71 -21.34 -8.22
C SER A 59 8.02 -22.09 -8.36
N THR A 60 8.79 -22.20 -7.28
CA THR A 60 10.05 -22.96 -7.23
C THR A 60 10.09 -23.89 -6.04
N SER A 61 10.77 -25.03 -6.14
CA SER A 61 10.73 -26.04 -5.06
C SER A 61 12.07 -26.60 -4.58
N GLY A 62 13.20 -26.27 -5.21
CA GLY A 62 14.51 -26.75 -4.77
C GLY A 62 15.23 -25.79 -3.82
N ASP A 63 16.29 -26.27 -3.18
CA ASP A 63 17.11 -25.46 -2.27
C ASP A 63 17.81 -24.34 -3.04
N HIS A 64 17.91 -23.15 -2.44
CA HIS A 64 18.40 -21.91 -3.07
C HIS A 64 17.67 -21.53 -4.38
N ALA A 65 16.54 -22.16 -4.70
CA ALA A 65 15.79 -21.89 -5.92
C ALA A 65 14.89 -20.66 -5.74
N MET A 66 15.38 -19.49 -6.12
CA MET A 66 14.64 -18.24 -5.99
C MET A 66 13.50 -18.17 -7.00
N ALA A 67 12.34 -17.62 -6.64
CA ALA A 67 11.32 -17.38 -7.66
C ALA A 67 11.74 -16.24 -8.61
N ILE A 68 12.32 -15.16 -8.08
CA ILE A 68 12.97 -14.10 -8.85
C ILE A 68 14.36 -13.84 -8.26
N ASP A 69 15.40 -14.23 -8.99
CA ASP A 69 16.80 -13.92 -8.68
C ASP A 69 17.25 -12.70 -9.49
N ASN A 70 17.41 -11.57 -8.81
CA ASN A 70 18.01 -10.33 -9.34
C ASN A 70 19.26 -9.95 -8.53
N SER A 71 20.07 -10.94 -8.17
CA SER A 71 21.28 -10.72 -7.37
C SER A 71 22.35 -9.92 -8.11
N PHE A 72 22.59 -10.25 -9.37
CA PHE A 72 23.62 -9.62 -10.20
C PHE A 72 23.06 -8.83 -11.39
N GLY A 73 21.74 -8.77 -11.53
CA GLY A 73 21.06 -7.99 -12.56
C GLY A 73 20.48 -6.67 -12.02
N ALA A 74 19.81 -5.92 -12.89
CA ALA A 74 19.02 -4.77 -12.50
C ALA A 74 17.56 -4.92 -12.96
N ILE A 75 16.62 -4.89 -12.01
CA ILE A 75 15.19 -4.72 -12.28
C ILE A 75 14.78 -3.32 -11.82
N THR A 76 14.32 -2.45 -12.72
CA THR A 76 13.92 -1.08 -12.33
C THR A 76 12.57 -1.05 -11.61
N THR A 77 11.58 -1.80 -12.11
CA THR A 77 10.25 -1.92 -11.51
C THR A 77 9.76 -3.36 -11.53
N LEU A 78 9.27 -3.83 -10.38
CA LEU A 78 8.65 -5.14 -10.22
C LEU A 78 7.22 -4.97 -9.70
N THR A 79 6.26 -5.60 -10.37
CA THR A 79 4.85 -5.63 -9.94
C THR A 79 4.36 -7.07 -9.88
N ASN A 80 3.89 -7.49 -8.70
CA ASN A 80 3.23 -8.76 -8.50
C ASN A 80 1.73 -8.55 -8.21
N SER A 81 0.88 -9.04 -9.09
CA SER A 81 -0.58 -9.15 -8.91
C SER A 81 -1.06 -10.60 -8.86
N GLY A 82 -0.19 -11.55 -9.21
CA GLY A 82 -0.44 -12.99 -9.11
C GLY A 82 0.23 -13.63 -7.90
N THR A 83 0.77 -14.83 -8.08
CA THR A 83 1.42 -15.62 -7.01
C THR A 83 2.91 -15.79 -7.29
N ILE A 84 3.74 -15.58 -6.27
CA ILE A 84 5.16 -15.93 -6.24
C ILE A 84 5.36 -16.84 -5.03
N SER A 85 5.80 -18.07 -5.23
CA SER A 85 5.95 -19.05 -4.14
C SER A 85 7.23 -19.86 -4.22
N THR A 86 7.85 -20.13 -3.07
CA THR A 86 9.04 -20.99 -2.96
C THR A 86 8.89 -22.00 -1.82
N SER A 87 9.49 -23.19 -1.97
CA SER A 87 9.40 -24.23 -0.94
C SER A 87 10.71 -24.90 -0.53
N GLY A 88 11.85 -24.56 -1.14
CA GLY A 88 13.16 -25.10 -0.77
C GLY A 88 13.85 -24.34 0.36
N PHE A 89 14.87 -24.94 0.95
CA PHE A 89 15.72 -24.31 1.97
C PHE A 89 16.50 -23.12 1.35
N PHE A 90 16.61 -21.98 2.04
CA PHE A 90 17.19 -20.74 1.48
C PHE A 90 16.55 -20.26 0.16
N ALA A 91 15.32 -20.68 -0.14
CA ALA A 91 14.64 -20.27 -1.38
C ALA A 91 13.83 -18.99 -1.14
N ASP A 92 14.42 -17.83 -1.40
CA ASP A 92 13.71 -16.55 -1.33
C ASP A 92 12.73 -16.38 -2.49
N ALA A 93 11.58 -15.76 -2.24
CA ALA A 93 10.65 -15.46 -3.33
C ALA A 93 11.18 -14.35 -4.24
N ILE A 94 11.72 -13.26 -3.68
CA ILE A 94 12.35 -12.20 -4.46
C ILE A 94 13.69 -11.84 -3.83
N LEU A 95 14.78 -12.13 -4.53
CA LEU A 95 16.14 -11.74 -4.17
C LEU A 95 16.57 -10.55 -5.05
N THR A 96 16.93 -9.42 -4.45
CA THR A 96 17.38 -8.24 -5.20
C THR A 96 18.58 -7.54 -4.56
N GLY A 97 19.51 -7.13 -5.41
CA GLY A 97 20.73 -6.45 -5.00
C GLY A 97 20.95 -5.10 -5.66
N SER A 98 20.13 -4.71 -6.64
CA SER A 98 20.29 -3.49 -7.43
C SER A 98 19.40 -2.35 -6.96
N ASN A 99 19.69 -1.13 -7.41
CA ASN A 99 18.74 -0.02 -7.25
C ASN A 99 17.42 -0.33 -7.96
N MET A 100 16.31 -0.14 -7.26
CA MET A 100 14.96 -0.32 -7.79
C MET A 100 14.13 0.92 -7.53
N THR A 101 13.39 1.38 -8.54
CA THR A 101 12.43 2.47 -8.36
C THR A 101 11.21 1.99 -7.59
N ALA A 102 10.68 0.81 -7.93
CA ALA A 102 9.48 0.29 -7.29
C ALA A 102 9.44 -1.24 -7.22
N LEU A 103 9.01 -1.76 -6.07
CA LEU A 103 8.58 -3.14 -5.87
C LEU A 103 7.15 -3.10 -5.29
N THR A 104 6.17 -3.53 -6.07
CA THR A 104 4.76 -3.51 -5.67
C THR A 104 4.20 -4.93 -5.60
N ASN A 105 3.69 -5.31 -4.44
CA ASN A 105 2.96 -6.55 -4.23
C ASN A 105 1.47 -6.28 -3.94
N GLY A 106 0.62 -6.54 -4.92
CA GLY A 106 -0.84 -6.61 -4.76
C GLY A 106 -1.39 -8.04 -4.72
N GLY A 107 -0.57 -9.03 -5.08
CA GLY A 107 -0.90 -10.46 -5.05
C GLY A 107 -0.35 -11.18 -3.82
N THR A 108 0.08 -12.43 -4.02
CA THR A 108 0.65 -13.28 -2.96
C THR A 108 2.13 -13.52 -3.21
N ILE A 109 2.94 -13.36 -2.17
CA ILE A 109 4.32 -13.80 -2.07
C ILE A 109 4.41 -14.74 -0.87
N SER A 110 4.91 -15.97 -1.05
CA SER A 110 5.00 -16.92 0.04
C SER A 110 6.23 -17.82 -0.01
N THR A 111 6.80 -18.14 1.16
CA THR A 111 7.86 -19.13 1.29
C THR A 111 7.50 -20.16 2.36
N SER A 112 7.97 -21.41 2.22
CA SER A 112 7.55 -22.51 3.12
C SER A 112 8.69 -23.34 3.72
N SER A 113 9.91 -22.84 3.74
CA SER A 113 11.07 -23.52 4.34
C SER A 113 11.95 -22.56 5.14
N GLN A 114 13.00 -23.10 5.79
CA GLN A 114 13.87 -22.33 6.68
C GLN A 114 14.79 -21.37 5.91
N PHE A 115 15.15 -20.28 6.58
CA PHE A 115 15.99 -19.18 6.08
C PHE A 115 15.55 -18.66 4.72
N SER A 116 14.24 -18.62 4.48
CA SER A 116 13.65 -18.12 3.25
C SER A 116 12.94 -16.79 3.50
N TYR A 117 13.09 -15.87 2.55
CA TYR A 117 12.55 -14.53 2.64
C TYR A 117 11.50 -14.26 1.57
N GLY A 118 10.44 -13.56 1.92
CA GLY A 118 9.46 -13.10 0.93
C GLY A 118 10.12 -12.11 -0.04
N ILE A 119 10.78 -11.09 0.52
CA ILE A 119 11.61 -10.15 -0.22
C ILE A 119 12.93 -10.01 0.52
N TYR A 120 14.04 -10.32 -0.14
CA TYR A 120 15.39 -10.09 0.38
C TYR A 120 16.11 -9.02 -0.44
N HIS A 121 16.33 -7.86 0.19
CA HIS A 121 17.21 -6.82 -0.31
C HIS A 121 18.59 -6.97 0.35
N PHE A 122 19.49 -7.72 -0.29
CA PHE A 122 20.75 -8.12 0.34
C PHE A 122 21.89 -7.09 0.21
N SER A 123 21.80 -6.17 -0.76
CA SER A 123 22.82 -5.14 -0.95
C SER A 123 22.73 -4.10 0.16
N ASN A 124 23.87 -3.70 0.71
CA ASN A 124 23.98 -2.65 1.73
C ASN A 124 24.25 -1.25 1.16
N THR A 125 24.40 -1.12 -0.16
CA THR A 125 24.70 0.15 -0.83
C THR A 125 23.59 0.62 -1.76
N ASN A 126 22.72 -0.30 -2.20
CA ASN A 126 21.65 0.01 -3.14
C ASN A 126 20.34 0.33 -2.43
N THR A 127 19.42 0.94 -3.18
CA THR A 127 18.17 1.47 -2.66
C THR A 127 16.97 0.90 -3.41
N ILE A 128 15.96 0.46 -2.66
CA ILE A 128 14.58 0.35 -3.16
C ILE A 128 13.87 1.66 -2.80
N THR A 129 13.54 2.47 -3.80
CA THR A 129 12.91 3.78 -3.55
C THR A 129 11.51 3.62 -2.98
N THR A 130 10.70 2.70 -3.52
CA THR A 130 9.34 2.47 -3.05
C THR A 130 9.03 0.99 -3.00
N LEU A 131 8.65 0.50 -1.82
CA LEU A 131 8.11 -0.85 -1.61
C LEU A 131 6.67 -0.73 -1.14
N ILE A 132 5.72 -1.25 -1.91
CA ILE A 132 4.30 -1.24 -1.58
C ILE A 132 3.81 -2.67 -1.42
N ASN A 133 3.23 -2.97 -0.27
CA ASN A 133 2.50 -4.21 -0.04
C ASN A 133 1.03 -3.91 0.24
N SER A 134 0.16 -4.23 -0.71
CA SER A 134 -1.30 -4.24 -0.54
C SER A 134 -1.90 -5.65 -0.57
N GLY A 135 -1.10 -6.65 -0.98
CA GLY A 135 -1.44 -8.06 -0.94
C GLY A 135 -0.88 -8.78 0.29
N THR A 136 -0.45 -10.02 0.10
CA THR A 136 0.09 -10.88 1.16
C THR A 136 1.55 -11.21 0.90
N ILE A 137 2.38 -11.06 1.94
CA ILE A 137 3.73 -11.63 2.05
C ILE A 137 3.70 -12.55 3.28
N SER A 138 3.91 -13.86 3.10
CA SER A 138 3.85 -14.82 4.20
C SER A 138 4.97 -15.85 4.12
N THR A 139 5.79 -15.93 5.17
CA THR A 139 6.91 -16.86 5.22
C THR A 139 6.77 -17.85 6.36
N ILE A 140 7.13 -19.11 6.13
CA ILE A 140 7.09 -20.19 7.13
C ILE A 140 8.46 -20.86 7.19
N GLY A 141 9.07 -20.86 8.36
CA GLY A 141 10.37 -21.48 8.59
C GLY A 141 11.17 -20.75 9.68
N ALA A 142 12.11 -21.46 10.31
CA ALA A 142 13.07 -20.83 11.22
C ALA A 142 13.93 -19.82 10.46
N GLY A 143 14.26 -18.68 11.08
CA GLY A 143 15.07 -17.62 10.48
C GLY A 143 14.47 -17.00 9.21
N SER A 144 13.16 -17.18 8.98
CA SER A 144 12.47 -16.71 7.77
C SER A 144 11.78 -15.38 8.04
N HIS A 145 11.82 -14.48 7.06
CA HIS A 145 11.31 -13.11 7.22
C HIS A 145 10.45 -12.70 6.04
N GLY A 146 9.37 -11.96 6.31
CA GLY A 146 8.54 -11.41 5.24
C GLY A 146 9.36 -10.49 4.32
N ILE A 147 10.06 -9.53 4.93
CA ILE A 147 11.00 -8.64 4.26
C ILE A 147 12.30 -8.63 5.06
N ALA A 148 13.41 -9.04 4.44
CA ALA A 148 14.76 -8.89 4.96
C ALA A 148 15.46 -7.74 4.21
N ASN A 149 15.92 -6.73 4.94
CA ASN A 149 16.57 -5.56 4.36
C ASN A 149 17.98 -5.37 4.93
N ASN A 150 18.97 -5.36 4.04
CA ASN A 150 20.36 -5.04 4.38
C ASN A 150 20.79 -3.65 3.88
N GLY A 151 20.02 -3.06 2.95
CA GLY A 151 20.31 -1.78 2.31
C GLY A 151 19.32 -0.68 2.69
N ALA A 152 19.05 0.21 1.74
CA ALA A 152 18.10 1.29 1.93
C ALA A 152 16.73 0.99 1.31
N ILE A 153 15.67 1.26 2.06
CA ILE A 153 14.30 1.39 1.55
C ILE A 153 13.82 2.80 1.88
N SER A 154 13.59 3.64 0.87
CA SER A 154 13.19 5.04 1.13
C SER A 154 11.75 5.13 1.65
N SER A 155 10.82 4.39 1.05
CA SER A 155 9.45 4.31 1.53
C SER A 155 8.93 2.87 1.44
N LEU A 156 8.46 2.36 2.58
CA LEU A 156 7.75 1.09 2.68
C LEU A 156 6.32 1.36 3.13
N SER A 157 5.33 0.99 2.32
CA SER A 157 3.92 1.14 2.65
C SER A 157 3.23 -0.22 2.69
N ASN A 158 2.79 -0.62 3.88
CA ASN A 158 2.09 -1.88 4.12
C ASN A 158 0.61 -1.62 4.43
N THR A 159 -0.27 -1.92 3.49
CA THR A 159 -1.73 -1.90 3.65
C THR A 159 -2.37 -3.29 3.64
N GLY A 160 -1.60 -4.30 3.22
CA GLY A 160 -1.98 -5.71 3.24
C GLY A 160 -1.40 -6.44 4.46
N THR A 161 -0.86 -7.63 4.23
CA THR A 161 -0.30 -8.51 5.26
C THR A 161 1.17 -8.83 4.97
N ILE A 162 2.01 -8.72 5.99
CA ILE A 162 3.38 -9.22 6.05
C ILE A 162 3.47 -10.06 7.32
N SER A 163 3.61 -11.38 7.16
CA SER A 163 3.67 -12.32 8.28
C SER A 163 4.83 -13.30 8.12
N ALA A 164 5.39 -13.70 9.26
CA ALA A 164 6.43 -14.72 9.31
C ALA A 164 6.19 -15.63 10.50
N THR A 165 6.29 -16.95 10.28
CA THR A 165 6.05 -17.97 11.31
C THR A 165 7.25 -18.89 11.42
N GLY A 166 7.82 -19.00 12.62
CA GLY A 166 8.98 -19.83 12.90
C GLY A 166 9.79 -19.27 14.06
N ALA A 167 10.80 -20.02 14.52
CA ALA A 167 11.79 -19.48 15.45
C ALA A 167 12.59 -18.37 14.75
N ASP A 168 12.82 -17.25 15.43
CA ASP A 168 13.57 -16.11 14.88
C ASP A 168 12.98 -15.60 13.54
N ALA A 169 11.65 -15.58 13.44
CA ALA A 169 10.93 -15.17 12.25
C ALA A 169 10.18 -13.85 12.47
N TYR A 170 10.29 -12.91 11.53
CA TYR A 170 9.78 -11.54 11.66
C TYR A 170 9.13 -11.08 10.35
N GLY A 171 8.06 -10.29 10.45
CA GLY A 171 7.43 -9.67 9.28
C GLY A 171 8.45 -8.81 8.54
N ILE A 172 9.18 -7.96 9.26
CA ILE A 172 10.30 -7.19 8.72
C ILE A 172 11.53 -7.39 9.60
N PHE A 173 12.66 -7.68 8.96
CA PHE A 173 13.98 -7.67 9.57
C PHE A 173 14.87 -6.64 8.87
N SER A 174 15.41 -5.71 9.64
CA SER A 174 16.30 -4.65 9.17
C SER A 174 17.69 -4.82 9.79
N SER A 175 18.68 -5.19 8.98
CA SER A 175 20.04 -5.44 9.47
C SER A 175 20.69 -4.18 10.09
N PRO A 176 21.79 -4.32 10.86
CA PRO A 176 22.49 -3.20 11.48
C PRO A 176 23.00 -2.12 10.50
N THR A 177 23.22 -2.47 9.23
CA THR A 177 23.67 -1.52 8.19
C THR A 177 22.53 -0.94 7.36
N SER A 178 21.30 -1.44 7.59
CA SER A 178 20.15 -1.12 6.78
C SER A 178 19.49 0.18 7.21
N ASN A 179 18.67 0.75 6.33
CA ASN A 179 17.88 1.94 6.62
C ASN A 179 16.52 1.86 5.94
N ILE A 180 15.44 1.77 6.73
CA ILE A 180 14.09 2.07 6.25
C ILE A 180 13.79 3.51 6.64
N THR A 181 13.69 4.41 5.65
CA THR A 181 13.48 5.83 5.94
C THR A 181 12.05 6.11 6.41
N THR A 182 11.05 5.57 5.74
CA THR A 182 9.64 5.70 6.15
C THR A 182 8.93 4.36 6.05
N LEU A 183 8.32 3.94 7.14
CA LEU A 183 7.42 2.78 7.23
C LEU A 183 6.00 3.28 7.49
N ASN A 184 5.12 3.21 6.48
CA ASN A 184 3.68 3.41 6.66
C ASN A 184 3.01 2.05 6.85
N ASN A 185 2.22 1.86 7.91
CA ASN A 185 1.66 0.55 8.24
C ASN A 185 0.19 0.62 8.66
N LYS A 186 -0.67 -0.13 7.98
CA LYS A 186 -2.09 -0.37 8.35
C LYS A 186 -2.28 -1.73 9.04
N GLN A 187 -1.36 -2.68 8.87
CA GLN A 187 -1.49 -4.01 9.46
C GLN A 187 -1.45 -3.94 10.99
N GLY A 188 -2.41 -4.57 11.64
CA GLY A 188 -2.59 -4.53 13.09
C GLY A 188 -3.99 -4.97 13.47
N ALA A 189 -4.72 -4.10 14.17
CA ALA A 189 -6.11 -4.33 14.52
C ALA A 189 -6.95 -4.48 13.24
N GLY A 190 -7.82 -5.49 13.20
CA GLY A 190 -8.61 -5.84 12.01
C GLY A 190 -7.87 -6.69 10.97
N ASN A 191 -6.59 -6.99 11.15
CA ASN A 191 -5.84 -7.95 10.34
C ASN A 191 -5.74 -9.30 11.06
N ALA A 192 -5.99 -10.42 10.37
CA ALA A 192 -5.93 -11.77 10.95
C ALA A 192 -4.52 -12.18 11.41
N SER A 193 -3.47 -11.59 10.83
CA SER A 193 -2.08 -11.79 11.28
C SER A 193 -1.67 -10.86 12.41
N GLY A 194 -2.56 -9.99 12.89
CA GLY A 194 -2.30 -9.07 13.99
C GLY A 194 -1.26 -8.00 13.66
N ALA A 195 -0.51 -7.56 14.68
CA ALA A 195 0.52 -6.53 14.57
C ALA A 195 1.63 -6.94 13.59
N LEU A 196 2.19 -5.94 12.89
CA LEU A 196 3.38 -6.14 12.07
C LEU A 196 4.58 -6.38 13.00
N THR A 197 5.17 -7.57 12.93
CA THR A 197 6.38 -7.89 13.71
C THR A 197 7.62 -7.32 13.03
N TYR A 198 8.51 -6.75 13.83
CA TYR A 198 9.69 -6.04 13.37
C TYR A 198 10.90 -6.32 14.25
N ALA A 199 12.06 -6.54 13.62
CA ALA A 199 13.33 -6.75 14.30
C ALA A 199 14.48 -6.00 13.62
N GLY A 200 15.54 -5.74 14.39
CA GLY A 200 16.73 -5.03 13.96
C GLY A 200 16.66 -3.52 14.17
N VAL A 201 17.20 -2.74 13.23
CA VAL A 201 17.24 -1.26 13.29
C VAL A 201 15.86 -0.69 12.99
N LEU A 202 15.32 0.16 13.87
CA LEU A 202 14.00 0.79 13.69
C LEU A 202 13.97 1.71 12.45
N PRO A 203 12.82 1.86 11.78
CA PRO A 203 12.71 2.82 10.69
C PRO A 203 12.92 4.23 11.20
N ARG A 204 13.46 5.13 10.37
CA ARG A 204 13.65 6.54 10.75
C ARG A 204 12.30 7.22 11.04
N ASN A 205 11.26 6.89 10.28
CA ASN A 205 9.89 7.33 10.52
C ASN A 205 8.96 6.12 10.49
N TYR A 206 8.19 5.92 11.55
CA TYR A 206 7.06 4.99 11.55
C TYR A 206 5.76 5.79 11.55
N ASN A 207 4.94 5.59 10.53
CA ASN A 207 3.64 6.19 10.42
C ASN A 207 2.55 5.12 10.51
N ILE A 208 1.69 5.21 11.54
CA ILE A 208 0.48 4.40 11.58
C ILE A 208 -0.49 4.86 10.48
N ILE A 209 -1.16 3.91 9.83
CA ILE A 209 -2.34 4.17 9.00
C ILE A 209 -3.57 3.74 9.80
N ILE A 210 -4.48 4.68 10.05
CA ILE A 210 -5.74 4.44 10.77
C ILE A 210 -6.87 4.45 9.74
N ALA A 211 -7.52 3.31 9.49
CA ALA A 211 -8.67 3.26 8.57
C ALA A 211 -10.00 3.48 9.32
N SER A 212 -10.09 2.98 10.55
CA SER A 212 -11.24 3.15 11.46
C SER A 212 -10.79 2.90 12.90
N PRO A 213 -11.65 3.14 13.92
CA PRO A 213 -11.35 2.77 15.30
C PRO A 213 -11.11 1.27 15.53
N SER A 214 -11.48 0.40 14.59
CA SER A 214 -11.30 -1.06 14.66
C SER A 214 -10.31 -1.61 13.63
N THR A 215 -9.75 -0.76 12.77
CA THR A 215 -8.80 -1.16 11.72
C THR A 215 -7.69 -0.15 11.60
N TYR A 216 -6.52 -0.49 12.14
CA TYR A 216 -5.38 0.42 12.23
C TYR A 216 -4.06 -0.34 12.41
N GLY A 217 -2.97 0.32 12.05
CA GLY A 217 -1.63 -0.23 12.17
C GLY A 217 -1.20 -0.48 13.60
N GLN A 218 -0.56 -1.63 13.84
CA GLN A 218 0.14 -1.95 15.07
C GLN A 218 1.54 -2.43 14.71
N LEU A 219 2.54 -1.98 15.47
CA LEU A 219 3.94 -2.38 15.32
C LEU A 219 4.39 -3.12 16.58
N SER A 220 4.91 -4.33 16.39
CA SER A 220 5.43 -5.16 17.47
C SER A 220 6.93 -5.39 17.28
N ILE A 221 7.73 -4.89 18.21
CA ILE A 221 9.19 -5.03 18.18
C ILE A 221 9.63 -6.12 19.16
N THR A 222 10.55 -6.98 18.73
CA THR A 222 10.97 -8.16 19.52
C THR A 222 12.47 -8.27 19.72
N SER A 223 13.29 -7.69 18.84
CA SER A 223 14.76 -7.75 18.93
C SER A 223 15.37 -6.52 18.27
N ILE A 224 15.46 -5.41 19.00
CA ILE A 224 16.13 -4.20 18.52
C ILE A 224 17.64 -4.33 18.66
N THR A 225 18.36 -4.13 17.57
CA THR A 225 19.83 -4.26 17.55
C THR A 225 20.51 -2.91 17.72
N SER A 226 21.69 -2.90 18.35
CA SER A 226 22.53 -1.71 18.51
C SER A 226 23.05 -1.18 17.15
N PRO A 227 23.19 0.14 16.98
CA PRO A 227 22.75 1.19 17.92
C PRO A 227 21.22 1.24 17.96
N ILE A 228 20.64 1.48 19.15
CA ILE A 228 19.20 1.73 19.26
C ILE A 228 18.92 2.99 18.44
N SER A 229 18.47 2.81 17.21
CA SER A 229 18.02 3.90 16.35
C SER A 229 16.67 4.33 16.89
N THR A 230 16.56 5.57 17.33
CA THR A 230 15.25 6.14 17.64
C THR A 230 14.49 6.42 16.34
N MET A 231 13.17 6.28 16.37
CA MET A 231 12.28 6.62 15.27
C MET A 231 11.52 7.91 15.53
N VAL A 232 10.97 8.52 14.49
CA VAL A 232 9.90 9.52 14.58
C VAL A 232 8.57 8.81 14.39
N PHE A 233 7.66 8.97 15.34
CA PHE A 233 6.30 8.45 15.19
C PHE A 233 5.41 9.46 14.47
N GLY A 234 4.51 8.98 13.62
CA GLY A 234 3.51 9.82 12.99
C GLY A 234 2.22 9.07 12.66
N ILE A 235 1.20 9.80 12.23
CA ILE A 235 0.00 9.29 11.61
C ILE A 235 0.09 9.63 10.13
N SER A 236 0.02 8.63 9.25
CA SER A 236 0.13 8.82 7.80
C SER A 236 -1.06 9.63 7.27
N ASP A 237 -0.80 10.43 6.25
CA ASP A 237 -1.77 11.07 5.37
C ASP A 237 -2.71 10.09 4.63
N LEU A 238 -2.39 8.79 4.64
CA LEU A 238 -3.28 7.71 4.19
C LEU A 238 -4.36 7.34 5.23
N SER A 239 -4.32 7.91 6.43
CA SER A 239 -5.31 7.66 7.48
C SER A 239 -6.65 8.35 7.18
N THR A 240 -7.71 7.79 7.74
CA THR A 240 -9.07 8.35 7.64
C THR A 240 -9.13 9.75 8.23
N THR A 241 -9.82 10.65 7.53
CA THR A 241 -10.17 11.97 8.03
C THR A 241 -11.53 11.98 8.71
N SER A 242 -12.09 10.83 9.09
CA SER A 242 -13.35 10.80 9.83
C SER A 242 -13.15 11.28 11.27
N SER A 243 -13.99 12.20 11.75
CA SER A 243 -13.97 12.62 13.16
C SER A 243 -14.28 11.49 14.15
N SER A 244 -14.78 10.34 13.68
CA SER A 244 -15.10 9.17 14.52
C SER A 244 -13.90 8.54 15.21
N ILE A 245 -12.68 8.89 14.82
CA ILE A 245 -11.45 8.44 15.51
C ILE A 245 -11.08 9.35 16.69
N VAL A 246 -11.63 10.57 16.76
CA VAL A 246 -11.29 11.54 17.81
C VAL A 246 -11.92 11.10 19.13
N GLY A 247 -11.14 11.12 20.20
CA GLY A 247 -11.51 10.60 21.52
C GLY A 247 -11.37 9.08 21.65
N GLN A 248 -11.08 8.35 20.56
CA GLN A 248 -10.90 6.91 20.60
C GLN A 248 -9.49 6.54 21.04
N THR A 249 -9.41 5.51 21.87
CA THR A 249 -8.15 4.83 22.23
C THR A 249 -7.94 3.63 21.32
N LEU A 250 -6.88 3.69 20.51
CA LEU A 250 -6.41 2.62 19.66
C LEU A 250 -5.46 1.75 20.47
N ALA A 251 -5.92 0.56 20.84
CA ALA A 251 -5.18 -0.33 21.73
C ALA A 251 -3.97 -0.97 21.04
N GLY A 252 -2.85 -1.09 21.77
CA GLY A 252 -1.66 -1.83 21.38
C GLY A 252 -1.00 -1.37 20.10
N VAL A 253 -1.00 -0.06 19.82
CA VAL A 253 -0.40 0.51 18.60
C VAL A 253 1.10 0.24 18.54
N LEU A 254 1.78 0.34 19.69
CA LEU A 254 3.20 0.02 19.81
C LEU A 254 3.39 -1.06 20.87
N GLN A 255 3.97 -2.20 20.50
CA GLN A 255 4.19 -3.36 21.37
C GLN A 255 5.68 -3.66 21.46
N GLY A 256 6.19 -3.91 22.66
CA GLY A 256 7.62 -4.22 22.89
C GLY A 256 8.51 -2.99 23.11
N PHE A 257 7.96 -1.79 23.27
CA PHE A 257 8.69 -0.52 23.41
C PHE A 257 9.13 -0.19 24.85
N GLY A 258 9.13 -1.19 25.75
CA GLY A 258 9.49 -1.00 27.15
C GLY A 258 8.62 0.04 27.89
N SER A 259 9.01 0.39 29.11
CA SER A 259 8.29 1.36 29.96
C SER A 259 8.62 2.82 29.67
N ASP A 260 9.66 3.09 28.89
CA ASP A 260 10.04 4.45 28.50
C ASP A 260 10.12 4.55 26.98
N LEU A 261 9.06 5.12 26.39
CA LEU A 261 8.92 5.28 24.95
C LEU A 261 10.01 6.20 24.36
N SER A 262 10.58 7.11 25.16
CA SER A 262 11.62 8.05 24.72
C SER A 262 12.95 7.37 24.37
N THR A 263 13.17 6.14 24.86
CA THR A 263 14.32 5.31 24.47
C THR A 263 14.25 4.90 22.98
N TYR A 264 13.05 4.89 22.40
CA TYR A 264 12.80 4.37 21.05
C TYR A 264 12.27 5.43 20.10
N ILE A 265 11.65 6.49 20.61
CA ILE A 265 10.99 7.52 19.81
C ILE A 265 11.57 8.90 20.15
N SER A 266 12.23 9.52 19.18
CA SER A 266 12.90 10.81 19.35
C SER A 266 11.96 12.01 19.21
N SER A 267 10.87 11.86 18.46
CA SER A 267 9.87 12.92 18.23
C SER A 267 8.57 12.38 17.64
N GLY A 268 7.57 13.26 17.51
CA GLY A 268 6.29 12.92 16.89
C GLY A 268 5.30 12.23 17.83
N LEU A 269 5.42 12.43 19.14
CA LEU A 269 4.54 11.82 20.14
C LEU A 269 3.21 12.57 20.37
N THR A 270 3.06 13.78 19.84
CA THR A 270 1.93 14.67 20.15
C THR A 270 1.14 15.12 18.93
N PHE A 271 1.79 15.29 17.78
CA PHE A 271 1.16 15.82 16.58
C PHE A 271 1.89 15.38 15.32
N SER A 272 1.12 15.03 14.28
CA SER A 272 1.60 14.85 12.91
C SER A 272 0.43 14.91 11.93
N ASN A 273 0.68 15.43 10.72
CA ASN A 273 -0.28 15.45 9.60
C ASN A 273 -1.71 15.92 9.98
N GLY A 274 -1.83 16.90 10.88
CA GLY A 274 -3.12 17.45 11.29
C GLY A 274 -3.83 16.70 12.42
N TYR A 275 -3.27 15.58 12.90
CA TYR A 275 -3.76 14.82 14.06
C TYR A 275 -2.96 15.19 15.31
N THR A 276 -3.67 15.41 16.41
CA THR A 276 -3.09 15.54 17.76
C THR A 276 -3.43 14.27 18.54
N TYR A 277 -2.47 13.75 19.29
CA TYR A 277 -2.62 12.48 19.99
C TYR A 277 -1.73 12.38 21.22
N SER A 278 -1.97 11.35 22.03
CA SER A 278 -1.18 11.01 23.19
C SER A 278 -1.03 9.49 23.31
N PHE A 279 0.01 9.07 24.03
CA PHE A 279 0.25 7.66 24.34
C PHE A 279 -0.06 7.37 25.80
N THR A 280 -0.60 6.18 26.07
CA THR A 280 -0.79 5.66 27.43
C THR A 280 -0.30 4.22 27.48
N GLN A 281 0.52 3.89 28.47
CA GLN A 281 1.05 2.54 28.61
C GLN A 281 -0.03 1.60 29.16
N GLN A 282 -0.16 0.42 28.55
CA GLN A 282 -0.98 -0.66 29.08
C GLN A 282 -0.24 -1.34 30.25
N GLY A 283 -0.48 -0.84 31.46
CA GLY A 283 0.22 -1.31 32.65
C GLY A 283 1.74 -1.16 32.50
N GLY A 284 2.51 -2.17 32.93
CA GLY A 284 3.99 -2.20 32.82
C GLY A 284 4.55 -3.05 31.68
N THR A 285 3.74 -3.39 30.66
CA THR A 285 4.05 -4.47 29.69
C THR A 285 4.89 -4.04 28.48
N GLY A 286 5.21 -2.75 28.35
CA GLY A 286 5.85 -2.21 27.15
C GLY A 286 4.93 -2.10 25.93
N THR A 287 3.62 -2.22 26.15
CA THR A 287 2.58 -1.97 25.15
C THR A 287 1.96 -0.60 25.38
N TRP A 288 1.75 0.15 24.30
CA TRP A 288 1.27 1.53 24.33
C TRP A 288 0.06 1.72 23.43
N ASP A 289 -0.95 2.36 24.01
CA ASP A 289 -2.19 2.77 23.34
C ASP A 289 -2.06 4.19 22.82
N LEU A 290 -2.64 4.44 21.66
CA LEU A 290 -2.69 5.76 21.03
C LEU A 290 -4.09 6.33 21.19
N THR A 291 -4.23 7.51 21.79
CA THR A 291 -5.51 8.23 21.81
C THR A 291 -5.45 9.43 20.88
N ILE A 292 -6.36 9.53 19.91
CA ILE A 292 -6.47 10.71 19.05
C ILE A 292 -7.24 11.79 19.79
N THR A 293 -6.56 12.84 20.23
CA THR A 293 -7.15 13.88 21.08
C THR A 293 -7.78 15.00 20.27
N ALA A 294 -7.25 15.27 19.08
CA ALA A 294 -7.85 16.21 18.13
C ALA A 294 -7.44 15.86 16.69
N CYS A 295 -8.18 16.38 15.73
CA CYS A 295 -7.85 16.22 14.32
C CYS A 295 -8.34 17.43 13.53
N SER A 296 -7.41 18.32 13.19
CA SER A 296 -7.66 19.57 12.46
C SER A 296 -8.11 19.36 11.01
N ILE A 297 -7.80 18.20 10.45
CA ILE A 297 -8.17 17.81 9.08
C ILE A 297 -9.40 16.90 9.04
N CYS A 298 -9.93 16.51 10.20
CA CYS A 298 -11.04 15.57 10.24
C CYS A 298 -12.37 16.26 9.94
N THR A 299 -13.21 15.56 9.19
CA THR A 299 -14.57 15.94 8.83
C THR A 299 -15.55 15.03 9.56
N SER A 300 -16.66 15.59 10.07
CA SER A 300 -17.69 14.78 10.71
C SER A 300 -18.31 13.80 9.72
N GLY A 301 -18.26 12.50 10.06
CA GLY A 301 -18.82 11.42 9.25
C GLY A 301 -20.34 11.37 9.20
N ASP A 302 -21.04 12.36 9.75
CA ASP A 302 -22.50 12.41 9.73
C ASP A 302 -23.05 13.30 8.62
N SER A 303 -23.88 12.66 7.81
CA SER A 303 -24.90 13.29 6.99
C SER A 303 -25.96 13.90 7.91
N GLY A 304 -25.88 15.20 8.19
CA GLY A 304 -26.94 15.86 8.96
C GLY A 304 -26.57 17.23 9.54
N GLY A 305 -26.68 18.27 8.72
CA GLY A 305 -27.01 19.64 9.16
C GLY A 305 -26.04 20.37 10.09
N GLY A 306 -25.15 21.20 9.53
CA GLY A 306 -24.41 22.17 10.34
C GLY A 306 -23.14 22.78 9.74
N GLY A 307 -23.19 23.28 8.50
CA GLY A 307 -22.39 24.42 8.05
C GLY A 307 -20.85 24.36 8.14
N THR A 308 -20.22 23.63 7.22
CA THR A 308 -18.91 24.02 6.69
C THR A 308 -18.85 23.72 5.19
N THR A 309 -18.72 24.76 4.39
CA THR A 309 -18.63 24.69 2.93
C THR A 309 -17.28 24.11 2.50
N ILE A 310 -17.28 22.99 1.78
CA ILE A 310 -16.06 22.33 1.30
C ILE A 310 -15.76 22.75 -0.14
N SER A 311 -14.62 23.40 -0.37
CA SER A 311 -14.18 23.84 -1.70
C SER A 311 -13.20 22.86 -2.39
N ASN A 312 -12.71 21.82 -1.72
CA ASN A 312 -11.84 20.80 -2.36
C ASN A 312 -12.19 19.39 -1.88
N ILE A 313 -12.45 18.49 -2.83
CA ILE A 313 -12.86 17.09 -2.65
C ILE A 313 -11.67 16.21 -3.03
N ALA A 314 -10.73 16.06 -2.10
CA ALA A 314 -9.49 15.33 -2.30
C ALA A 314 -9.69 13.81 -2.21
N ARG A 315 -8.69 13.04 -2.67
CA ARG A 315 -8.72 11.57 -2.64
C ARG A 315 -9.01 11.03 -1.23
N GLY A 316 -10.00 10.16 -1.11
CA GLY A 316 -10.47 9.61 0.17
C GLY A 316 -11.58 10.43 0.84
N THR A 317 -11.84 11.65 0.38
CA THR A 317 -12.96 12.48 0.85
C THR A 317 -14.22 12.18 0.06
N SER A 318 -15.35 11.99 0.74
CA SER A 318 -16.68 11.95 0.13
C SER A 318 -17.52 13.12 0.64
N VAL A 319 -18.08 13.91 -0.27
CA VAL A 319 -18.84 15.13 0.07
C VAL A 319 -20.20 15.04 -0.57
N GLY A 320 -21.26 15.29 0.20
CA GLY A 320 -22.62 15.41 -0.33
C GLY A 320 -22.84 16.74 -1.04
N LEU A 321 -23.78 16.79 -1.99
CA LEU A 321 -24.04 17.99 -2.78
C LEU A 321 -24.36 19.25 -1.94
N SER A 322 -25.03 19.08 -0.79
CA SER A 322 -25.39 20.15 0.13
C SER A 322 -24.21 20.77 0.91
N ALA A 323 -23.04 20.14 0.86
CA ALA A 323 -21.83 20.58 1.55
C ALA A 323 -20.80 21.26 0.63
N LEU A 324 -21.10 21.41 -0.67
CA LEU A 324 -20.23 22.10 -1.61
C LEU A 324 -20.11 23.59 -1.27
N GLY A 325 -18.87 24.09 -1.23
CA GLY A 325 -18.59 25.52 -1.15
C GLY A 325 -18.67 26.23 -2.49
N SER A 326 -18.24 27.48 -2.53
CA SER A 326 -18.02 28.21 -3.78
C SER A 326 -16.82 27.63 -4.52
N ASN A 327 -16.98 27.35 -5.81
CA ASN A 327 -15.94 26.85 -6.72
C ASN A 327 -15.27 25.54 -6.25
N PRO A 328 -16.04 24.46 -6.01
CA PRO A 328 -15.49 23.20 -5.58
C PRO A 328 -14.53 22.60 -6.61
N VAL A 329 -13.49 21.96 -6.10
CA VAL A 329 -12.48 21.24 -6.87
C VAL A 329 -12.58 19.74 -6.58
N LEU A 330 -12.69 18.89 -7.61
CA LEU A 330 -12.49 17.45 -7.49
C LEU A 330 -11.01 17.11 -7.70
N ALA A 331 -10.38 16.60 -6.65
CA ALA A 331 -8.96 16.22 -6.62
C ALA A 331 -8.76 14.77 -6.17
N GLY A 332 -9.48 13.86 -6.83
CA GLY A 332 -9.45 12.42 -6.61
C GLY A 332 -10.49 11.89 -5.62
N GLY A 333 -11.31 12.75 -5.02
CA GLY A 333 -12.38 12.37 -4.09
C GLY A 333 -13.73 12.12 -4.75
N THR A 334 -14.77 11.94 -3.93
CA THR A 334 -16.11 11.52 -4.36
C THR A 334 -17.17 12.59 -4.04
N LEU A 335 -17.91 13.04 -5.04
CA LEU A 335 -19.16 13.78 -4.84
C LEU A 335 -20.33 12.79 -4.75
N VAL A 336 -21.08 12.82 -3.65
CA VAL A 336 -22.20 11.93 -3.39
C VAL A 336 -23.52 12.65 -3.67
N LEU A 337 -24.35 12.03 -4.52
CA LEU A 337 -25.65 12.53 -4.90
C LEU A 337 -26.76 11.67 -4.28
N ASN A 338 -27.80 12.33 -3.78
CA ASN A 338 -29.03 11.72 -3.32
C ASN A 338 -30.15 11.87 -4.36
N LYS A 339 -31.22 11.09 -4.20
CA LYS A 339 -32.39 11.17 -5.08
C LYS A 339 -32.99 12.57 -5.03
N GLY A 340 -33.14 13.20 -6.19
CA GLY A 340 -33.74 14.53 -6.32
C GLY A 340 -32.76 15.69 -6.10
N ASP A 341 -31.49 15.39 -5.82
CA ASP A 341 -30.45 16.41 -5.73
C ASP A 341 -30.36 17.23 -7.02
N SER A 342 -30.26 18.55 -6.89
CA SER A 342 -30.14 19.48 -8.01
C SER A 342 -29.20 20.61 -7.64
N SER A 343 -28.20 20.89 -8.50
CA SER A 343 -27.25 21.98 -8.28
C SER A 343 -26.78 22.62 -9.58
N SER A 344 -26.53 23.93 -9.53
CA SER A 344 -25.92 24.72 -10.60
C SER A 344 -24.47 25.11 -10.29
N VAL A 345 -23.89 24.56 -9.22
CA VAL A 345 -22.51 24.84 -8.83
C VAL A 345 -21.55 24.29 -9.88
N SER A 346 -20.64 25.15 -10.35
CA SER A 346 -19.59 24.76 -11.29
C SER A 346 -18.42 24.11 -10.56
N ILE A 347 -17.83 23.07 -11.14
CA ILE A 347 -16.83 22.21 -10.52
C ILE A 347 -15.58 22.15 -11.40
N VAL A 348 -14.40 22.26 -10.79
CA VAL A 348 -13.10 22.08 -11.47
C VAL A 348 -12.54 20.69 -11.13
N ILE A 349 -12.08 19.93 -12.11
CA ILE A 349 -11.50 18.59 -11.95
C ILE A 349 -10.00 18.69 -12.20
N THR A 350 -9.20 18.42 -11.17
CA THR A 350 -7.73 18.40 -11.32
C THR A 350 -7.27 17.17 -12.11
N SER A 351 -6.01 17.10 -12.53
CA SER A 351 -5.46 15.96 -13.26
C SER A 351 -5.59 14.61 -12.54
N VAL A 352 -5.81 14.60 -11.22
CA VAL A 352 -6.06 13.40 -10.41
C VAL A 352 -7.44 12.79 -10.70
N GLY A 353 -8.36 13.55 -11.28
CA GLY A 353 -9.73 13.12 -11.58
C GLY A 353 -10.68 13.21 -10.40
N GLY A 354 -11.80 12.51 -10.46
CA GLY A 354 -12.72 12.34 -9.33
C GLY A 354 -13.88 11.41 -9.61
N THR A 355 -14.65 11.12 -8.57
CA THR A 355 -15.75 10.16 -8.59
C THR A 355 -17.08 10.86 -8.35
N ILE A 356 -18.11 10.51 -9.12
CA ILE A 356 -19.50 10.87 -8.85
C ILE A 356 -20.24 9.61 -8.41
N GLN A 357 -20.63 9.56 -7.15
CA GLN A 357 -21.50 8.53 -6.62
C GLN A 357 -22.95 8.92 -6.93
N GLN A 358 -23.54 8.19 -7.88
CA GLN A 358 -24.92 8.36 -8.29
C GLN A 358 -25.89 8.01 -7.15
N PRO A 359 -27.13 8.55 -7.17
CA PRO A 359 -28.17 8.15 -6.22
C PRO A 359 -28.38 6.63 -6.25
N THR A 360 -28.83 6.05 -5.14
CA THR A 360 -29.19 4.62 -5.09
C THR A 360 -30.44 4.30 -5.91
N SER A 361 -31.32 5.28 -6.12
CA SER A 361 -32.50 5.20 -6.99
C SER A 361 -32.92 6.58 -7.51
N GLY A 362 -33.66 6.62 -8.61
CA GLY A 362 -34.10 7.88 -9.24
C GLY A 362 -32.95 8.67 -9.86
N SER A 363 -33.12 9.99 -9.99
CA SER A 363 -32.17 10.87 -10.66
C SER A 363 -31.70 12.04 -9.79
N ALA A 364 -30.49 12.52 -10.05
CA ALA A 364 -29.95 13.80 -9.61
C ALA A 364 -29.54 14.66 -10.83
N THR A 365 -29.60 15.98 -10.73
CA THR A 365 -29.30 16.92 -11.83
C THR A 365 -28.16 17.87 -11.48
N LEU A 366 -27.11 17.88 -12.30
CA LEU A 366 -25.98 18.80 -12.19
C LEU A 366 -25.98 19.71 -13.42
N SER A 367 -26.28 20.99 -13.19
CA SER A 367 -26.44 22.02 -14.23
C SER A 367 -25.28 23.03 -14.29
N GLY A 368 -24.33 22.94 -13.36
CA GLY A 368 -23.11 23.74 -13.38
C GLY A 368 -22.09 23.27 -14.41
N VAL A 369 -21.07 24.11 -14.67
CA VAL A 369 -20.00 23.78 -15.61
C VAL A 369 -18.99 22.85 -14.94
N PHE A 370 -18.68 21.72 -15.58
CA PHE A 370 -17.57 20.85 -15.17
C PHE A 370 -16.38 21.12 -16.08
N SER A 371 -15.24 21.51 -15.52
CA SER A 371 -14.05 21.94 -16.28
C SER A 371 -12.76 21.35 -15.70
N GLY A 372 -11.62 21.47 -16.37
CA GLY A 372 -10.32 21.05 -15.84
C GLY A 372 -9.67 19.87 -16.58
N ALA A 373 -8.54 19.38 -16.06
CA ALA A 373 -7.68 18.45 -16.79
C ALA A 373 -7.98 16.96 -16.55
N GLY A 374 -8.63 16.60 -15.44
CA GLY A 374 -8.87 15.20 -15.07
C GLY A 374 -10.20 14.62 -15.55
N GLY A 375 -10.34 13.32 -15.36
CA GLY A 375 -11.52 12.55 -15.73
C GLY A 375 -12.51 12.34 -14.60
N LEU A 376 -13.72 11.89 -14.94
CA LEU A 376 -14.79 11.54 -14.00
C LEU A 376 -15.12 10.05 -14.06
N THR A 377 -15.32 9.43 -12.90
CA THR A 377 -15.87 8.07 -12.79
C THR A 377 -17.23 8.11 -12.13
N PHE A 378 -18.25 7.58 -12.78
CA PHE A 378 -19.60 7.44 -12.25
C PHE A 378 -19.81 6.04 -11.70
N ILE A 379 -20.27 5.94 -10.45
CA ILE A 379 -20.55 4.68 -9.75
C ILE A 379 -21.95 4.72 -9.11
N GLY A 380 -22.53 3.57 -8.78
CA GLY A 380 -23.88 3.47 -8.20
C GLY A 380 -24.90 2.89 -9.17
N THR A 381 -26.19 3.04 -8.85
CA THR A 381 -27.29 2.34 -9.55
C THR A 381 -28.35 3.28 -10.13
N GLY A 382 -28.47 4.51 -9.64
CA GLY A 382 -29.42 5.52 -10.14
C GLY A 382 -28.92 6.27 -11.37
N SER A 383 -29.45 7.47 -11.58
CA SER A 383 -29.12 8.31 -12.74
C SER A 383 -28.55 9.67 -12.35
N THR A 384 -27.57 10.15 -13.11
CA THR A 384 -27.05 11.52 -13.01
C THR A 384 -27.27 12.23 -14.34
N ILE A 385 -27.93 13.38 -14.29
CA ILE A 385 -28.20 14.22 -15.45
C ILE A 385 -27.21 15.38 -15.44
N MET A 386 -26.32 15.46 -16.41
CA MET A 386 -25.44 16.61 -16.63
C MET A 386 -26.03 17.51 -17.70
N SER A 387 -26.63 18.63 -17.30
CA SER A 387 -27.31 19.58 -18.20
C SER A 387 -26.50 20.85 -18.50
N GLY A 388 -25.46 21.12 -17.72
CA GLY A 388 -24.52 22.22 -17.96
C GLY A 388 -23.47 21.90 -19.05
N ALA A 389 -22.68 22.90 -19.43
CA ALA A 389 -21.55 22.71 -20.34
C ALA A 389 -20.42 21.94 -19.64
N ASN A 390 -19.94 20.86 -20.25
CA ASN A 390 -18.83 20.06 -19.74
C ASN A 390 -17.61 20.32 -20.62
N THR A 391 -16.54 20.86 -20.05
CA THR A 391 -15.33 21.29 -20.77
C THR A 391 -14.04 20.72 -20.16
N TYR A 392 -14.15 19.68 -19.33
CA TYR A 392 -12.97 18.97 -18.83
C TYR A 392 -12.36 18.10 -19.93
N SER A 393 -11.04 17.93 -19.90
CA SER A 393 -10.29 17.23 -20.96
C SER A 393 -9.98 15.76 -20.64
N GLY A 394 -10.17 15.31 -19.40
CA GLY A 394 -9.97 13.91 -19.02
C GLY A 394 -11.17 13.02 -19.41
N GLY A 395 -10.96 11.71 -19.45
CA GLY A 395 -11.99 10.75 -19.86
C GLY A 395 -13.16 10.61 -18.88
N THR A 396 -14.30 10.13 -19.37
CA THR A 396 -15.48 9.82 -18.57
C THR A 396 -15.70 8.31 -18.52
N THR A 397 -15.73 7.73 -17.33
CA THR A 397 -16.00 6.30 -17.11
C THR A 397 -17.33 6.13 -16.40
N VAL A 398 -18.24 5.33 -16.95
CA VAL A 398 -19.48 4.94 -16.27
C VAL A 398 -19.35 3.49 -15.80
N ALA A 399 -18.92 3.31 -14.55
CA ALA A 399 -18.74 2.00 -13.94
C ALA A 399 -20.03 1.45 -13.29
N GLY A 400 -21.05 2.28 -13.11
CA GLY A 400 -22.39 1.87 -12.69
C GLY A 400 -23.43 2.98 -12.87
N GLY A 401 -24.71 2.61 -12.97
CA GLY A 401 -25.84 3.52 -13.09
C GLY A 401 -26.04 4.07 -14.50
N THR A 402 -26.72 5.21 -14.63
CA THR A 402 -26.99 5.85 -15.92
C THR A 402 -26.52 7.30 -15.92
N LEU A 403 -25.58 7.65 -16.79
CA LEU A 403 -25.22 9.04 -17.06
C LEU A 403 -26.08 9.56 -18.23
N VAL A 404 -26.79 10.67 -18.00
CA VAL A 404 -27.56 11.37 -19.04
C VAL A 404 -26.90 12.71 -19.32
N VAL A 405 -26.47 12.92 -20.56
CA VAL A 405 -25.83 14.16 -20.99
C VAL A 405 -26.84 14.98 -21.79
N ALA A 406 -27.27 16.11 -21.23
CA ALA A 406 -28.28 17.00 -21.83
C ALA A 406 -27.70 18.36 -22.27
N GLY A 407 -26.47 18.69 -21.88
CA GLY A 407 -25.72 19.88 -22.32
C GLY A 407 -24.59 19.56 -23.31
N PRO A 408 -23.89 20.56 -23.87
CA PRO A 408 -22.74 20.35 -24.73
C PRO A 408 -21.61 19.61 -23.97
N SER A 409 -21.00 18.62 -24.63
CA SER A 409 -20.10 17.64 -24.02
C SER A 409 -18.85 17.41 -24.88
N PRO A 410 -17.66 17.15 -24.29
CA PRO A 410 -16.45 16.79 -25.00
C PRO A 410 -16.34 15.28 -25.25
N THR A 411 -17.40 14.50 -24.98
CA THR A 411 -17.43 13.04 -25.17
C THR A 411 -16.93 12.67 -26.56
N GLY A 412 -15.67 12.23 -26.63
CA GLY A 412 -15.13 11.42 -27.70
C GLY A 412 -15.58 9.97 -27.51
#